data_AF-W4VKF4-F1
#
_entry.id   AF-W4VKF4-F1
#
_cell.length_a   1.000
_cell.length_b   1.000
_cell.length_c   1.000
_cell.angle_alpha   90.00
_cell.angle_beta   90.00
_cell.angle_gamma   90.00
#
_symmetry.space_group_name_H-M   'P 1'
#
loop_
_entity.id
_entity.type
_entity.pdbx_description
1 polymer ?
#
loop_
_entity_poly.entity_id
_entity_poly.type
_entity_poly.pdbx_seq_one_letter_code
_entity_poly.pdbx_strand_id
1 'polypeptide(L)'
;MRYLNEQEWKLASRFLFLSMALTVIKHDLEKMNQLAPFKINEPYIALLKKMEKNATDERRDLRKKMYQEKIKVVSSERNDSFTSYLFICKGKEEKRNYFNPAIRKKVEIIIEELLAHAFETTSSSQEKVKL
;
A
#
# COMPACT_ATOMS: atom_id res chain seq x y z
N MET A 1 14.28 22.95 -1.90
CA MET A 1 13.06 23.28 -2.67
C MET A 1 12.31 21.98 -2.95
N ARG A 2 10.97 21.96 -2.88
CA ARG A 2 10.18 20.81 -3.33
C ARG A 2 10.09 20.90 -4.85
N TYR A 3 10.58 19.90 -5.57
CA TYR A 3 10.62 19.90 -7.03
C TYR A 3 9.39 19.26 -7.64
N LEU A 4 8.77 18.33 -6.91
CA LEU A 4 7.48 17.76 -7.23
C LEU A 4 6.36 18.68 -6.73
N ASN A 5 5.31 18.83 -7.54
CA ASN A 5 4.09 19.47 -7.07
C ASN A 5 3.32 18.54 -6.11
N GLU A 6 2.29 19.08 -5.45
CA GLU A 6 1.53 18.34 -4.44
C GLU A 6 0.85 17.09 -4.99
N GLN A 7 0.32 17.15 -6.22
CA GLN A 7 -0.37 16.02 -6.85
C GLN A 7 0.60 14.90 -7.21
N GLU A 8 1.75 15.25 -7.80
CA GLU A 8 2.84 14.32 -8.14
C GLU A 8 3.37 13.63 -6.87
N TRP A 9 3.58 14.43 -5.81
CA TRP A 9 3.98 13.92 -4.51
C TRP A 9 2.94 12.95 -3.92
N LYS A 10 1.66 13.33 -3.92
CA LYS A 10 0.58 12.51 -3.38
C LYS A 10 0.46 11.19 -4.14
N LEU A 11 0.55 11.23 -5.47
CA LEU A 11 0.48 10.04 -6.31
C LEU A 11 1.66 9.09 -6.03
N ALA A 12 2.88 9.63 -6.02
CA ALA A 12 4.10 8.85 -5.81
C ALA A 12 4.18 8.26 -4.40
N SER A 13 3.86 9.05 -3.37
CA SER A 13 3.86 8.60 -1.98
C SER A 13 2.77 7.57 -1.71
N ARG A 14 1.56 7.74 -2.28
CA ARG A 14 0.50 6.72 -2.20
C ARG A 14 0.97 5.41 -2.81
N PHE A 15 1.54 5.44 -4.02
CA PHE A 15 2.07 4.24 -4.65
C PHE A 15 3.17 3.56 -3.82
N LEU A 16 4.08 4.34 -3.26
CA LEU A 16 5.18 3.85 -2.44
C LEU A 16 4.66 3.11 -1.19
N PHE A 17 3.84 3.76 -0.39
CA PHE A 17 3.37 3.19 0.87
C PHE A 17 2.36 2.06 0.64
N LEU A 18 1.51 2.14 -0.41
CA LEU A 18 0.61 1.05 -0.78
C LEU A 18 1.38 -0.19 -1.23
N SER A 19 2.48 0.00 -1.96
CA SER A 19 3.36 -1.11 -2.34
C SER A 19 3.97 -1.80 -1.12
N MET A 20 4.32 -1.05 -0.06
CA MET A 20 4.80 -1.64 1.19
C MET A 20 3.69 -2.35 1.97
N ALA A 21 2.51 -1.75 2.05
CA ALA A 21 1.35 -2.38 2.68
C ALA A 21 1.00 -3.72 2.01
N LEU A 22 1.06 -3.77 0.67
CA LEU A 22 0.85 -5.00 -0.07
C LEU A 22 1.89 -6.08 0.28
N THR A 23 3.17 -5.71 0.45
CA THR A 23 4.21 -6.64 0.90
C THR A 23 3.92 -7.18 2.31
N VAL A 24 3.48 -6.32 3.23
CA VAL A 24 3.08 -6.72 4.59
C VAL A 24 1.91 -7.69 4.55
N ILE A 25 0.84 -7.36 3.82
CA ILE A 25 -0.36 -8.19 3.69
C ILE A 25 -0.02 -9.58 3.14
N LYS A 26 0.83 -9.64 2.10
CA LYS A 26 1.26 -10.92 1.51
C LYS A 26 2.04 -11.78 2.49
N HIS A 27 2.99 -11.17 3.19
CA HIS A 27 3.77 -11.85 4.22
C HIS A 27 2.88 -12.36 5.36
N ASP A 28 1.90 -11.56 5.81
CA ASP A 28 1.00 -11.97 6.88
C ASP A 28 0.06 -13.09 6.43
N LEU A 29 -0.40 -13.05 5.18
CA LEU A 29 -1.17 -14.12 4.56
C LEU A 29 -0.35 -15.42 4.45
N GLU A 30 0.92 -15.35 4.07
CA GLU A 30 1.85 -16.49 4.07
C GLU A 30 2.00 -17.08 5.48
N LYS A 31 2.25 -16.23 6.49
CA LYS A 31 2.36 -16.66 7.89
C LYS A 31 1.08 -17.30 8.41
N MET A 32 -0.08 -16.73 8.09
CA MET A 32 -1.39 -17.27 8.48
C MET A 32 -1.62 -18.66 7.90
N ASN A 33 -1.27 -18.87 6.62
CA ASN A 33 -1.40 -20.17 5.97
C ASN A 33 -0.43 -21.22 6.53
N GLN A 34 0.78 -20.82 6.92
CA GLN A 34 1.80 -21.74 7.41
C GLN A 34 1.65 -22.10 8.89
N LEU A 35 1.35 -21.11 9.72
CA LEU A 35 1.36 -21.27 11.18
C LEU A 35 -0.03 -21.53 11.76
N ALA A 36 -1.09 -21.21 11.02
CA ALA A 36 -2.49 -21.35 11.46
C ALA A 36 -2.69 -20.88 12.91
N PRO A 37 -2.29 -19.64 13.26
CA PRO A 37 -2.12 -19.23 14.66
C PRO A 37 -3.43 -19.14 15.46
N PHE A 38 -4.58 -19.08 14.79
CA PHE A 38 -5.89 -19.06 15.43
C PHE A 38 -6.62 -20.40 15.27
N LYS A 39 -7.60 -20.65 16.14
CA LYS A 39 -8.45 -21.85 16.05
C LYS A 39 -9.34 -21.85 14.79
N ILE A 40 -9.72 -20.66 14.31
CA ILE A 40 -10.52 -20.44 13.09
C ILE A 40 -9.78 -19.38 12.27
N ASN A 41 -9.07 -19.80 11.22
CA ASN A 41 -8.19 -18.90 10.45
C ASN A 41 -8.86 -18.34 9.19
N GLU A 42 -9.86 -19.05 8.66
CA GLU A 42 -10.50 -18.81 7.38
C GLU A 42 -11.06 -17.39 7.24
N PRO A 43 -11.76 -16.81 8.25
CA PRO A 43 -12.26 -15.44 8.14
C PRO A 43 -11.14 -14.40 7.99
N TYR A 44 -10.03 -14.58 8.70
CA TYR A 44 -8.88 -13.68 8.66
C TYR A 44 -8.12 -13.80 7.34
N ILE A 45 -7.93 -15.03 6.84
CA ILE A 45 -7.33 -15.27 5.52
C ILE A 45 -8.19 -14.66 4.41
N ALA A 46 -9.51 -14.85 4.47
CA ALA A 46 -10.44 -14.27 3.50
C ALA A 46 -10.39 -12.73 3.51
N LEU A 47 -10.32 -12.13 4.69
CA LEU A 47 -10.16 -10.69 4.85
C LEU A 47 -8.85 -10.19 4.23
N LEU A 48 -7.72 -10.82 4.55
CA LEU A 48 -6.41 -10.46 4.00
C LEU A 48 -6.36 -10.60 2.48
N LYS A 49 -6.93 -11.68 1.91
CA LYS A 49 -7.05 -11.87 0.45
C LYS A 49 -7.85 -10.75 -0.20
N LYS A 50 -8.93 -10.29 0.44
CA LYS A 50 -9.73 -9.18 -0.06
C LYS A 50 -8.95 -7.87 -0.04
N MET A 51 -8.27 -7.58 1.06
CA MET A 51 -7.39 -6.42 1.18
C MET A 51 -6.26 -6.44 0.14
N GLU A 52 -5.63 -7.60 -0.06
CA GLU A 52 -4.59 -7.81 -1.08
C GLU A 52 -5.11 -7.49 -2.48
N LYS A 53 -6.31 -7.99 -2.83
CA LYS A 53 -6.95 -7.72 -4.11
C LYS A 53 -7.20 -6.22 -4.30
N ASN A 54 -7.83 -5.58 -3.33
CA ASN A 54 -8.13 -4.15 -3.36
C ASN A 54 -6.85 -3.31 -3.52
N ALA A 55 -5.82 -3.61 -2.74
CA ALA A 55 -4.52 -2.94 -2.82
C ALA A 55 -3.82 -3.19 -4.16
N THR A 56 -3.93 -4.39 -4.73
CA THR A 56 -3.34 -4.73 -6.03
C THR A 56 -4.00 -3.95 -7.16
N ASP A 57 -5.33 -3.87 -7.15
CA ASP A 57 -6.10 -3.11 -8.14
C ASP A 57 -5.77 -1.61 -8.03
N GLU A 58 -5.79 -1.03 -6.84
CA GLU A 58 -5.43 0.38 -6.63
C GLU A 58 -3.97 0.64 -7.06
N ARG A 59 -3.03 -0.24 -6.71
CA ARG A 59 -1.62 -0.11 -7.10
C ARG A 59 -1.43 -0.15 -8.61
N ARG A 60 -2.19 -0.98 -9.33
CA ARG A 60 -2.18 -1.02 -10.80
C ARG A 60 -2.59 0.34 -11.39
N ASP A 61 -3.65 0.93 -10.84
CA ASP A 61 -4.17 2.22 -11.31
C ASP A 61 -3.20 3.37 -11.00
N LEU A 62 -2.61 3.38 -9.80
CA LEU A 62 -1.57 4.34 -9.43
C LEU A 62 -0.35 4.21 -10.36
N ARG A 63 0.07 2.98 -10.68
CA ARG A 63 1.19 2.74 -11.60
C ARG A 63 0.90 3.29 -12.99
N LYS A 64 -0.31 3.11 -13.50
CA LYS A 64 -0.75 3.66 -14.79
C LYS A 64 -0.70 5.19 -14.77
N LYS A 65 -1.22 5.83 -13.73
CA LYS A 65 -1.19 7.30 -13.56
C LYS A 65 0.25 7.82 -13.45
N MET A 66 1.10 7.16 -12.67
CA MET A 66 2.52 7.54 -12.56
C MET A 66 3.25 7.45 -13.91
N TYR A 67 2.96 6.43 -14.71
CA TYR A 67 3.52 6.31 -16.05
C TYR A 67 3.12 7.48 -16.96
N GLN A 68 1.83 7.85 -16.96
CA GLN A 68 1.31 8.98 -17.72
C GLN A 68 1.97 10.31 -17.30
N GLU A 69 2.16 10.51 -16.01
CA GLU A 69 2.79 11.71 -15.44
C GLU A 69 4.33 11.68 -15.45
N LYS A 70 4.94 10.62 -16.00
CA LYS A 70 6.40 10.42 -16.03
C LYS A 70 7.03 10.48 -14.62
N ILE A 71 6.36 9.87 -13.65
CA ILE A 71 6.79 9.76 -12.25
C ILE A 71 7.36 8.36 -11.98
N LYS A 72 8.46 8.30 -11.25
CA LYS A 72 9.06 7.07 -10.74
C LYS A 72 9.48 7.24 -9.28
N VAL A 73 9.42 6.17 -8.51
CA VAL A 73 9.97 6.11 -7.16
C VAL A 73 10.92 4.93 -7.08
N VAL A 74 12.14 5.17 -6.63
CA VAL A 74 13.21 4.16 -6.54
C VAL A 74 13.74 4.12 -5.11
N SER A 75 13.90 2.91 -4.55
CA SER A 75 14.61 2.73 -3.28
C SER A 75 16.10 2.94 -3.51
N SER A 76 16.75 3.73 -2.67
CA SER A 76 18.17 4.05 -2.83
C SER A 76 19.01 3.45 -1.70
N GLU A 77 18.73 3.81 -0.45
CA GLU A 77 19.56 3.45 0.70
C GLU A 77 18.67 3.11 1.90
N ARG A 78 19.11 2.16 2.72
CA ARG A 78 18.46 1.80 3.98
C ARG A 78 19.53 1.62 5.05
N ASN A 79 19.29 2.20 6.22
CA ASN A 79 20.02 1.90 7.44
C ASN A 79 19.02 1.59 8.57
N ASP A 80 19.54 1.37 9.79
CA ASP A 80 18.73 0.93 10.94
C ASP A 80 17.62 1.92 11.31
N SER A 81 17.86 3.22 11.09
CA SER A 81 16.96 4.30 11.52
C SER A 81 16.17 4.93 10.38
N PHE A 82 16.71 4.94 9.17
CA PHE A 82 16.16 5.65 8.02
C PHE A 82 16.18 4.83 6.73
N THR A 83 15.19 5.09 5.88
CA THR A 83 15.15 4.60 4.50
C THR A 83 14.96 5.77 3.54
N SER A 84 15.78 5.78 2.48
CA SER A 84 15.84 6.83 1.48
C SER A 84 15.19 6.39 0.17
N TYR A 85 14.31 7.24 -0.37
CA TYR A 85 13.67 7.05 -1.66
C TYR A 85 13.97 8.22 -2.59
N LEU A 86 14.23 7.91 -3.85
CA LEU A 86 14.40 8.90 -4.92
C LEU A 86 13.09 9.02 -5.69
N PHE A 87 12.49 10.20 -5.65
CA PHE A 87 11.32 10.56 -6.43
C PHE A 87 11.80 11.25 -7.70
N ILE A 88 11.44 10.70 -8.86
CA ILE A 88 11.83 11.23 -10.16
C ILE A 88 10.57 11.65 -10.88
N CYS A 89 10.50 12.92 -11.31
CA CYS A 89 9.37 13.44 -12.07
C CYS A 89 9.87 14.36 -13.18
N LYS A 90 9.60 14.02 -14.44
CA LYS A 90 9.89 14.89 -15.61
C LYS A 90 11.35 15.42 -15.63
N GLY A 91 12.31 14.58 -15.22
CA GLY A 91 13.74 14.93 -15.16
C GLY A 91 14.20 15.65 -13.89
N LYS A 92 13.28 15.94 -12.95
CA LYS A 92 13.62 16.44 -11.62
C LYS A 92 13.72 15.28 -10.64
N GLU A 93 14.69 15.38 -9.74
CA GLU A 93 14.95 14.38 -8.72
C GLU A 93 14.79 14.96 -7.32
N GLU A 94 14.16 14.20 -6.44
CA GLU A 94 13.95 14.58 -5.06
C GLU A 94 14.22 13.38 -4.14
N LYS A 95 15.35 13.41 -3.42
CA LYS A 95 15.68 12.41 -2.40
C LYS A 95 14.88 12.71 -1.13
N ARG A 96 14.26 11.67 -0.57
CA ARG A 96 13.47 11.74 0.66
C ARG A 96 13.90 10.66 1.62
N ASN A 97 14.34 11.09 2.79
CA ASN A 97 14.72 10.21 3.89
C ASN A 97 13.55 10.12 4.85
N TYR A 98 13.12 8.91 5.15
CA TYR A 98 12.06 8.66 6.10
C TYR A 98 12.61 7.93 7.31
N PHE A 99 12.21 8.39 8.49
CA PHE A 99 12.41 7.64 9.72
C PHE A 99 11.60 6.35 9.66
N ASN A 100 12.21 5.20 9.96
CA ASN A 100 11.59 3.89 9.79
C ASN A 100 10.25 3.75 10.55
N PRO A 101 10.11 4.25 11.80
CA PRO A 101 8.82 4.33 12.49
C PRO A 101 7.76 5.16 11.77
N ALA A 102 8.14 6.25 11.08
CA ALA A 102 7.20 7.04 10.30
C ALA A 102 6.70 6.28 9.07
N ILE A 103 7.56 5.50 8.40
CA ILE A 103 7.14 4.58 7.32
C ILE A 103 6.12 3.59 7.88
N ARG A 104 6.43 2.95 9.03
CA ARG A 104 5.53 1.99 9.67
C ARG A 104 4.16 2.61 9.90
N LYS A 105 4.10 3.83 10.47
CA LYS A 105 2.82 4.49 10.72
C LYS A 105 2.06 4.81 9.41
N LYS A 106 2.76 5.17 8.33
CA LYS A 106 2.13 5.38 7.01
C LYS A 106 1.58 4.09 6.41
N VAL A 107 2.28 2.97 6.57
CA VAL A 107 1.82 1.66 6.13
C VAL A 107 0.61 1.20 6.95
N GLU A 108 0.64 1.38 8.27
CA GLU A 108 -0.47 1.08 9.19
C GLU A 108 -1.76 1.81 8.77
N ILE A 109 -1.69 3.11 8.48
CA ILE A 109 -2.85 3.88 7.99
C ILE A 109 -3.42 3.26 6.70
N ILE A 110 -2.59 2.81 5.77
CA ILE A 110 -3.06 2.17 4.54
C ILE A 110 -3.73 0.83 4.83
N ILE A 111 -3.21 0.06 5.79
CA ILE A 111 -3.82 -1.19 6.23
C ILE A 111 -5.21 -0.92 6.84
N GLU A 112 -5.35 0.11 7.68
CA GLU A 112 -6.63 0.53 8.26
C GLU A 112 -7.65 0.92 7.16
N GLU A 113 -7.22 1.67 6.15
CA GLU A 113 -8.08 2.04 5.01
C GLU A 113 -8.53 0.80 4.21
N LEU A 114 -7.60 -0.12 3.91
CA LEU A 114 -7.91 -1.36 3.18
C LEU A 114 -8.85 -2.26 3.97
N LEU A 115 -8.69 -2.31 5.30
CA LEU A 115 -9.55 -3.04 6.22
C LEU A 115 -10.99 -2.49 6.16
N ALA A 116 -11.16 -1.18 6.31
CA ALA A 116 -12.45 -0.51 6.21
C ALA A 116 -13.12 -0.79 4.85
N HIS A 117 -12.37 -0.61 3.76
CA HIS A 117 -12.88 -0.84 2.41
C HIS A 117 -13.28 -2.31 2.16
N ALA A 118 -12.53 -3.26 2.74
CA ALA A 118 -12.86 -4.68 2.67
C ALA A 118 -14.19 -4.99 3.37
N PHE A 119 -14.52 -4.32 4.48
CA PHE A 119 -15.80 -4.49 5.16
C PHE A 119 -16.97 -3.82 4.42
N GLU A 120 -16.81 -2.60 3.92
CA GLU A 120 -17.84 -1.90 3.14
C GLU A 120 -18.31 -2.70 1.91
N THR A 121 -17.36 -3.30 1.19
CA THR A 121 -17.64 -4.12 0.01
C THR A 121 -18.42 -5.41 0.36
N THR A 122 -18.35 -5.88 1.61
CA THR A 122 -19.10 -7.07 2.07
C THR A 122 -20.57 -6.72 2.29
N SER A 123 -20.85 -5.54 2.88
CA SER A 123 -22.21 -5.07 3.14
C SER A 123 -23.02 -4.83 1.86
N SER A 124 -22.40 -4.24 0.82
CA SER A 124 -23.06 -3.99 -0.47
C SER A 124 -23.34 -5.26 -1.29
N SER A 125 -22.63 -6.35 -1.02
CA SER A 125 -22.86 -7.65 -1.65
C SER A 125 -23.99 -8.44 -0.98
N GLN A 126 -24.25 -8.21 0.31
CA GLN A 126 -25.33 -8.86 1.06
C GLN A 126 -26.72 -8.26 0.74
N GLU A 127 -26.80 -6.99 0.38
CA GLU A 127 -28.06 -6.36 -0.06
C GLU A 127 -28.53 -6.86 -1.43
N LYS A 128 -27.62 -7.20 -2.34
CA LYS A 128 -27.98 -7.70 -3.69
C LYS A 128 -28.49 -9.14 -3.74
N VAL A 129 -28.32 -9.92 -2.68
CA VAL A 129 -28.81 -11.31 -2.58
C VAL A 129 -30.20 -11.37 -1.94
N LYS A 130 -30.71 -10.24 -1.43
CA LYS A 130 -32.04 -10.13 -0.81
C LYS A 130 -33.13 -9.54 -1.73
N LEU A 131 -32.82 -9.27 -3.00
CA LEU A 131 -33.78 -8.96 -4.07
C LEU A 131 -33.83 -10.11 -5.07
#